data_AF-A0A925N7N8-F1
#
_entry.id   AF-A0A925N7N8-F1
#
_cell.length_a   1.000
_cell.length_b   1.000
_cell.length_c   1.000
_cell.angle_alpha   90.00
_cell.angle_beta   90.00
_cell.angle_gamma   90.00
#
_symmetry.space_group_name_H-M   'P 1'
#
loop_
_entity.id
_entity.type
_entity.pdbx_description
1 polymer ?
#
loop_
_entity_poly.entity_id
_entity_poly.type
_entity_poly.pdbx_seq_one_letter_code
_entity_poly.pdbx_strand_id
1 'polypeptide(L)'
;MSNPALGLAMLGLIVVVIMLGFPTAFTLMGLGMFFGFIAFYDPSQPWLDNKVFDLMVQRAFGAMTNETLLSIPLFVLMGYVMERGALVDKMFHAVQLAFRRVPGSLAVATLIICTFWGIASGLVG
;
A
#
# COMPACT_ATOMS: atom_id res chain seq x y z
N MET A 1 -20.86 22.16 -19.21
CA MET A 1 -21.50 21.42 -18.10
C MET A 1 -21.04 22.03 -16.80
N SER A 2 -21.88 22.15 -15.77
CA SER A 2 -21.41 22.68 -14.47
C SER A 2 -20.37 21.71 -13.89
N ASN A 3 -19.24 22.24 -13.42
CA ASN A 3 -18.18 21.48 -12.75
C ASN A 3 -18.71 20.43 -11.73
N PRO A 4 -19.76 20.71 -10.91
CA PRO A 4 -20.31 19.70 -10.01
C PRO A 4 -21.04 18.53 -10.70
N ALA A 5 -21.69 18.75 -11.85
CA ALA A 5 -22.39 17.68 -12.56
C ALA A 5 -21.43 16.65 -13.15
N LEU A 6 -20.26 17.09 -13.64
CA LEU A 6 -19.19 16.22 -14.11
C LEU A 6 -18.62 15.35 -12.99
N GLY A 7 -18.43 15.92 -11.80
CA GLY A 7 -17.97 15.18 -10.61
C GLY A 7 -18.97 14.12 -10.13
N LEU A 8 -20.27 14.45 -10.09
CA LEU A 8 -21.33 13.50 -9.74
C LEU A 8 -21.45 12.37 -10.76
N ALA A 9 -21.35 12.68 -12.06
CA ALA A 9 -21.36 11.68 -13.13
C ALA A 9 -20.14 10.74 -13.01
N MET A 10 -18.95 11.28 -12.75
CA MET A 10 -17.74 10.47 -12.54
C MET A 10 -17.90 9.51 -11.35
N LEU A 11 -18.41 9.99 -10.20
CA LEU A 11 -18.66 9.15 -9.03
C LEU A 11 -19.64 8.01 -9.32
N GLY A 12 -20.77 8.31 -9.97
CA GLY A 12 -21.75 7.29 -10.35
C GLY A 12 -21.17 6.26 -11.31
N LEU A 13 -20.38 6.69 -12.29
CA LEU A 13 -19.79 5.82 -13.30
C LEU A 13 -18.70 4.91 -12.71
N ILE A 14 -17.89 5.42 -11.77
CA ILE A 14 -16.92 4.60 -11.02
C ILE A 14 -17.62 3.42 -10.33
N VAL A 15 -18.75 3.66 -9.64
CA VAL A 15 -19.49 2.59 -8.95
C VAL A 15 -19.95 1.51 -9.92
N VAL A 16 -20.49 1.90 -11.08
CA VAL A 16 -20.96 0.95 -12.10
C VAL A 16 -19.80 0.11 -12.67
N VAL A 17 -18.65 0.71 -12.94
CA VAL A 17 -17.49 0.00 -13.51
C VAL A 17 -16.83 -0.91 -12.49
N ILE A 18 -16.83 -0.54 -11.21
CA ILE A 18 -16.38 -1.43 -10.14
C ILE A 18 -17.30 -2.66 -10.05
N MET A 19 -18.62 -2.50 -10.21
CA MET A 19 -19.57 -3.63 -10.24
C MET A 19 -19.39 -4.56 -11.44
N LEU A 20 -18.83 -4.07 -12.55
CA LEU A 20 -18.42 -4.90 -13.69
C LEU A 20 -17.16 -5.75 -13.39
N GLY A 21 -16.53 -5.60 -12.22
CA GLY A 21 -15.43 -6.44 -11.75
C GLY A 21 -14.06 -6.08 -12.33
N PHE A 22 -13.93 -4.93 -13.00
CA PHE A 22 -12.64 -4.48 -13.52
C PHE A 22 -11.71 -4.01 -12.38
N PRO A 23 -10.39 -4.26 -12.42
CA PRO A 23 -9.49 -3.86 -11.35
C PRO A 23 -9.57 -2.35 -11.09
N THR A 24 -9.86 -1.99 -9.84
CA THR A 24 -10.24 -0.62 -9.44
C THR A 24 -9.16 0.42 -9.72
N ALA A 25 -7.88 0.03 -9.69
CA ALA A 25 -6.76 0.92 -10.02
C ALA A 25 -6.88 1.48 -11.45
N PHE A 26 -7.19 0.62 -12.43
CA PHE A 26 -7.34 1.05 -13.81
C PHE A 26 -8.65 1.80 -14.05
N THR A 27 -9.72 1.47 -13.33
CA THR A 27 -10.99 2.22 -13.43
C THR A 27 -10.82 3.64 -12.92
N LEU A 28 -10.17 3.82 -11.77
CA LEU A 28 -9.92 5.12 -11.16
C LEU A 28 -8.96 5.97 -11.99
N MET A 29 -7.91 5.36 -12.52
CA MET A 29 -6.96 6.04 -13.39
C MET A 29 -7.61 6.48 -14.72
N GLY A 30 -8.34 5.57 -15.37
CA GLY A 30 -8.99 5.84 -16.65
C GLY A 30 -10.13 6.87 -16.56
N LEU A 31 -11.05 6.69 -15.60
CA LEU A 31 -12.15 7.64 -15.40
C LEU A 31 -11.65 8.98 -14.85
N GLY A 32 -10.65 8.97 -13.96
CA GLY A 32 -10.02 10.18 -13.45
C GLY A 32 -9.32 10.99 -14.55
N MET A 33 -8.61 10.32 -15.47
CA MET A 33 -8.00 10.98 -16.61
C MET A 33 -9.04 11.49 -17.60
N PHE A 34 -10.06 10.70 -17.93
CA PHE A 34 -11.11 11.08 -18.89
C PHE A 34 -11.93 12.28 -18.41
N PHE A 35 -12.46 12.22 -17.18
CA PHE A 35 -13.23 13.34 -16.63
C PHE A 35 -12.34 14.53 -16.26
N GLY A 36 -11.12 14.29 -15.80
CA GLY A 36 -10.15 15.36 -15.54
C GLY A 36 -9.72 16.09 -16.81
N PHE A 37 -9.56 15.39 -17.94
CA PHE A 37 -9.27 16.01 -19.23
C PHE A 37 -10.41 16.95 -19.65
N ILE A 38 -11.66 16.51 -19.53
CA ILE A 38 -12.85 17.33 -19.85
C ILE A 38 -13.01 18.51 -18.88
N ALA A 39 -12.69 18.33 -17.60
CA ALA A 39 -12.85 19.36 -16.57
C ALA A 39 -11.81 20.49 -16.66
N PHE A 40 -10.57 20.16 -17.04
CA PHE A 40 -9.47 21.13 -17.21
C PHE A 40 -9.27 21.54 -18.68
N TYR A 41 -10.20 21.20 -19.57
CA TYR A 41 -10.12 21.55 -20.97
C TYR A 41 -10.29 23.07 -21.16
N ASP A 42 -9.21 23.74 -21.59
CA ASP A 42 -9.22 25.16 -21.95
C ASP A 42 -9.06 25.30 -23.47
N PRO A 43 -10.03 25.93 -24.19
CA PRO A 43 -9.95 26.12 -25.65
C PRO A 43 -8.75 26.94 -26.11
N SER A 44 -8.11 27.69 -25.21
CA SER A 44 -6.96 28.55 -25.52
C SER A 44 -5.62 27.81 -25.51
N GLN A 45 -5.57 26.57 -25.02
CA GLN A 45 -4.35 25.79 -24.89
C GLN A 45 -4.33 24.57 -25.82
N PRO A 46 -3.16 24.15 -26.30
CA PRO A 46 -3.01 22.89 -27.02
C PRO A 46 -3.55 21.73 -26.17
N TRP A 47 -4.17 20.74 -26.81
CA TRP A 47 -4.75 19.58 -26.12
C TRP A 47 -3.73 18.79 -25.28
N LEU A 48 -2.43 18.92 -25.61
CA LEU A 48 -1.32 18.30 -24.89
C LEU A 48 -0.93 19.03 -23.60
N ASP A 49 -1.27 20.31 -23.43
CA ASP A 49 -0.87 21.14 -22.27
C ASP A 49 -1.93 21.13 -21.16
N ASN A 50 -2.77 20.11 -21.14
CA ASN A 50 -3.83 19.98 -20.14
C ASN A 50 -3.22 19.60 -18.78
N LYS A 51 -3.54 20.39 -17.74
CA LYS A 51 -3.09 20.19 -16.34
C LYS A 51 -3.35 18.79 -15.80
N VAL A 52 -4.31 18.04 -16.36
CA VAL A 52 -4.59 16.66 -15.93
C VAL A 52 -3.37 15.74 -16.07
N PHE A 53 -2.54 15.95 -17.10
CA PHE A 53 -1.36 15.11 -17.34
C PHE A 53 -0.26 15.39 -16.32
N ASP A 54 -0.01 16.66 -16.01
CA ASP A 54 0.95 17.07 -14.99
C ASP A 54 0.52 16.58 -13.59
N LEU A 55 -0.77 16.76 -13.25
CA LEU A 55 -1.36 16.24 -12.02
C LEU A 55 -1.24 14.72 -11.90
N MET A 56 -1.44 13.98 -13.01
CA MET A 56 -1.27 12.53 -13.02
C MET A 56 0.17 12.13 -12.73
N VAL A 57 1.13 12.75 -13.41
CA VAL A 57 2.57 12.47 -13.21
C VAL A 57 2.96 12.80 -11.77
N GLN A 58 2.55 13.95 -11.26
CA GLN A 58 2.82 14.37 -9.88
C GLN A 58 2.26 13.37 -8.85
N ARG A 59 1.04 12.86 -9.05
CA ARG A 59 0.45 11.85 -8.16
C ARG A 59 1.16 10.50 -8.25
N ALA A 60 1.57 10.09 -9.45
CA ALA A 60 2.35 8.87 -9.63
C ALA A 60 3.71 8.96 -8.93
N PHE A 61 4.42 10.08 -9.09
CA PHE A 61 5.68 10.33 -8.37
C PHE A 61 5.47 10.40 -6.85
N GLY A 62 4.41 11.07 -6.39
CA GLY A 62 4.09 11.12 -4.95
C GLY A 62 3.80 9.74 -4.34
N ALA A 63 3.19 8.83 -5.10
CA ALA A 63 3.01 7.45 -4.68
C ALA A 63 4.35 6.69 -4.62
N MET A 64 5.24 6.87 -5.61
CA MET A 64 6.55 6.23 -5.62
C MET A 64 7.46 6.71 -4.48
N THR A 65 7.36 7.97 -4.07
CA THR A 65 8.14 8.53 -2.94
C THR A 65 7.49 8.29 -1.58
N ASN A 66 6.40 7.53 -1.51
CA ASN A 66 5.71 7.29 -0.26
C ASN A 66 6.52 6.36 0.65
N GLU A 67 6.91 6.87 1.82
CA GLU A 67 7.69 6.15 2.82
C GLU A 67 7.02 4.85 3.27
N THR A 68 5.68 4.81 3.31
CA THR A 68 4.91 3.60 3.65
C THR A 68 5.03 2.52 2.58
N LEU A 69 5.10 2.88 1.29
CA LEU A 69 5.27 1.89 0.23
C LEU A 69 6.71 1.37 0.19
N LEU A 70 7.68 2.22 0.52
CA LEU A 70 9.10 1.85 0.69
C LEU A 70 9.33 0.92 1.90
N SER A 71 8.44 0.99 2.88
CA SER A 71 8.47 0.17 4.09
C SER A 71 8.19 -1.32 3.80
N ILE A 72 7.35 -1.63 2.79
CA ILE A 72 6.96 -3.01 2.43
C ILE A 72 8.16 -3.86 1.96
N PRO A 73 8.97 -3.44 0.96
CA PRO A 73 10.14 -4.22 0.53
C PRO A 73 11.18 -4.38 1.65
N LEU A 74 11.39 -3.34 2.46
CA LEU A 74 12.33 -3.39 3.59
C LEU A 74 11.86 -4.37 4.67
N PHE A 75 10.56 -4.43 4.92
CA PHE A 75 9.97 -5.42 5.83
C PHE A 75 10.19 -6.85 5.33
N VAL A 76 9.95 -7.10 4.03
CA VAL A 76 10.19 -8.41 3.42
C VAL A 76 11.69 -8.75 3.47
N LEU A 77 12.58 -7.79 3.23
CA LEU A 77 14.02 -7.97 3.32
C LEU A 77 14.46 -8.34 4.74
N MET A 78 13.94 -7.67 5.76
CA MET A 78 14.21 -7.99 7.16
C MET A 78 13.81 -9.45 7.47
N GLY A 79 12.59 -9.83 7.08
CA GLY A 79 12.10 -11.20 7.25
C GLY A 79 13.01 -12.23 6.57
N TYR A 80 13.40 -11.97 5.33
CA TYR A 80 14.32 -12.83 4.57
C TYR A 80 15.70 -12.96 5.22
N VAL A 81 16.29 -11.85 5.69
CA VAL A 81 17.60 -11.86 6.37
C VAL A 81 17.53 -12.62 7.69
N MET A 82 16.46 -12.43 8.47
CA MET A 82 16.27 -13.14 9.75
C MET A 82 16.08 -14.65 9.55
N GLU A 83 15.33 -15.05 8.52
CA GLU A 83 15.15 -16.46 8.16
C GLU A 83 16.47 -17.08 7.70
N ARG A 84 17.21 -16.42 6.79
CA ARG A 84 18.50 -16.91 6.28
C ARG A 84 19.60 -16.97 7.34
N GLY A 85 19.55 -16.11 8.36
CA GLY A 85 20.50 -16.12 9.47
C GLY A 85 20.30 -17.25 10.49
N ALA A 86 19.27 -18.10 10.31
CA ALA A 86 18.78 -19.03 11.33
C ALA A 86 18.58 -18.33 12.69
N LEU A 87 18.25 -17.03 12.65
CA LEU A 87 18.07 -16.23 13.86
C LEU A 87 16.81 -16.69 14.59
N VAL A 88 15.78 -17.03 13.82
CA VAL A 88 14.51 -17.58 14.31
C VAL A 88 14.73 -18.83 15.16
N ASP A 89 15.48 -19.81 14.64
CA ASP A 89 15.72 -21.08 15.34
C ASP A 89 16.54 -20.89 16.61
N LYS A 90 17.56 -20.02 16.56
CA LYS A 90 18.38 -19.69 17.73
C LYS A 90 17.58 -18.98 18.81
N MET A 91 16.70 -18.04 18.42
CA MET A 91 15.81 -17.35 19.36
C MET A 91 14.78 -18.32 19.96
N PHE A 92 14.20 -19.20 19.14
CA PHE A 92 13.25 -20.21 19.62
C PHE A 92 13.90 -21.14 20.65
N HIS A 93 15.10 -21.63 20.37
CA HIS A 93 15.84 -22.49 21.29
C HIS A 93 16.24 -21.76 22.59
N ALA A 94 16.69 -20.50 22.50
CA ALA A 94 17.07 -19.71 23.66
C ALA A 94 15.88 -19.43 24.60
N VAL A 95 14.71 -19.08 24.04
CA VAL A 95 13.50 -18.84 24.83
C VAL A 95 12.99 -20.14 25.45
N GLN A 96 13.00 -21.26 24.72
CA GLN A 96 12.65 -22.56 25.30
C GLN A 96 13.57 -22.96 26.45
N LEU A 97 14.87 -22.72 26.32
CA LEU A 97 15.84 -23.01 27.37
C LEU A 97 15.57 -22.16 28.62
N ALA A 98 15.26 -20.87 28.43
CA ALA A 98 14.91 -19.94 29.51
C ALA A 98 13.62 -20.35 30.24
N PHE A 99 12.61 -20.80 29.50
CA PHE A 99 11.29 -21.18 30.05
C PHE A 99 11.13 -22.69 30.29
N ARG A 100 12.22 -23.47 30.32
CA ARG A 100 12.22 -24.94 30.47
C ARG A 100 11.44 -25.45 31.69
N ARG A 101 11.35 -24.64 32.76
CA ARG A 101 10.67 -25.01 34.02
C ARG A 101 9.18 -24.69 34.05
N VAL A 102 8.64 -24.03 33.02
CA VAL A 102 7.23 -23.62 32.99
C VAL A 102 6.40 -24.65 32.22
N PRO A 103 5.30 -25.19 32.79
CA PRO A 103 4.38 -26.03 32.03
C PRO A 103 3.74 -25.21 30.90
N GLY A 104 3.84 -25.69 29.66
CA GLY A 104 3.41 -24.94 28.46
C GLY A 104 4.50 -24.07 27.82
N SER A 105 5.78 -24.34 28.08
CA SER A 105 6.94 -23.59 27.57
C SER A 105 6.94 -23.33 26.05
N LEU A 106 6.39 -24.25 25.25
CA LEU A 106 6.21 -24.07 23.80
C LEU A 106 5.30 -22.87 23.49
N ALA A 107 4.15 -22.76 24.15
CA ALA A 107 3.21 -21.67 23.93
C ALA A 107 3.77 -20.31 24.37
N VAL A 108 4.50 -20.30 25.50
CA VAL A 108 5.18 -19.10 26.00
C VAL A 108 6.27 -18.65 25.05
N ALA A 109 7.05 -19.59 24.50
CA ALA A 109 8.09 -19.28 23.52
C ALA A 109 7.49 -18.68 22.24
N THR A 110 6.40 -19.25 21.72
CA THR A 110 5.71 -18.72 20.54
C THR A 110 5.18 -17.31 20.77
N LEU A 111 4.52 -17.04 21.92
CA LEU A 111 3.99 -15.71 22.24
C LEU A 111 5.09 -14.64 22.30
N ILE A 112 6.20 -14.94 22.96
CA ILE A 112 7.34 -14.02 23.08
C ILE A 112 7.91 -13.71 21.70
N ILE A 113 8.09 -14.72 20.85
CA ILE A 113 8.66 -14.56 19.51
C ILE A 113 7.72 -13.78 18.60
N CYS A 114 6.40 -14.07 18.63
CA CYS A 114 5.40 -13.28 17.92
C CYS A 114 5.41 -11.81 18.36
N THR A 115 5.63 -11.55 19.65
CA THR A 115 5.70 -10.19 20.20
C THR A 115 6.93 -9.44 19.68
N PHE A 116 8.12 -10.08 19.71
CA PHE A 116 9.34 -9.50 19.15
C PHE A 116 9.22 -9.23 17.64
N TRP A 117 8.58 -10.13 16.90
CA TRP A 117 8.35 -9.94 15.47
C TRP A 117 7.37 -8.79 15.18
N GLY A 118 6.33 -8.67 16.00
CA GLY A 118 5.39 -7.55 15.94
C GLY A 118 6.07 -6.19 16.21
N ILE A 119 6.98 -6.14 17.18
CA ILE A 119 7.77 -4.93 17.47
C ILE A 119 8.68 -4.57 16.29
N ALA A 120 9.31 -5.56 15.65
CA ALA A 120 10.15 -5.34 14.47
C ALA A 120 9.34 -4.83 13.26
N SER A 121 8.07 -5.23 13.11
CA SER A 121 7.16 -4.65 12.11
C SER A 121 6.62 -3.26 12.49
N GLY A 122 6.47 -2.96 13.77
CA GLY A 122 5.81 -1.74 14.27
C GLY A 122 6.60 -0.44 14.09
N LEU A 123 7.89 -0.51 13.73
CA LEU A 123 8.73 0.64 13.38
C LEU A 123 8.62 1.06 11.91
N VAL A 124 7.90 0.28 11.09
CA VAL A 124 7.88 0.38 9.62
C VAL A 124 6.49 0.78 9.10
N GLY A 125 5.54 1.08 10.00
CA GLY A 125 4.17 1.51 9.69
C GLY A 125 3.95 3.01 9.86
#